data_AF-B3NJV7-F1
#
_entry.id   AF-B3NJV7-F1
#
_cell.length_a   1.000
_cell.length_b   1.000
_cell.length_c   1.000
_cell.angle_alpha   90.00
_cell.angle_beta   90.00
_cell.angle_gamma   90.00
#
_symmetry.space_group_name_H-M   'P 1'
#
loop_
_entity.id
_entity.type
_entity.pdbx_description
1 polymer ?
#
loop_
_entity_poly.entity_id
_entity_poly.type
_entity_poly.pdbx_seq_one_letter_code
_entity_poly.pdbx_strand_id
1 'polypeptide(L)'
;MEMRDRLYQLMVNQSYMSRATETASMSNYAMGNLSISDATEKAVIKLLLVIEEKYRSYFDSYKKEVELQRIAAETLHQLIQRYKIAMQLDVNCTCPQIYDIESDDAIINKFYIHYQVIASSNKNQCWAIQALRPYVLLFRRECAKLHMSEESPFSMGDAFHKPIQFFIDLVEELFAHFYSGHLQLDCAARLLDPLDLTRMEDYMKLLEPNEDFDEYFLHNISFCKCMRQQLLCPPNEHHKKVKDQSDAYLNHAKQKRCARRFEKMAQTSKRGSRSAERKLSIGSAKVNTSPSRQTSVVEEPVSSQQRERNLTDQLISVLCVAP
;
A
#
# COMPACT_ATOMS: atom_id res chain seq x y z
N MET A 1 -74.00 29.24 44.14
CA MET A 1 -74.44 28.47 42.94
C MET A 1 -73.25 28.39 41.97
N GLU A 2 -72.15 27.71 42.35
CA GLU A 2 -70.83 28.09 41.80
C GLU A 2 -69.93 26.95 41.28
N MET A 3 -70.15 25.68 41.66
CA MET A 3 -69.28 24.61 41.15
C MET A 3 -69.52 24.29 39.67
N ARG A 4 -70.73 24.51 39.14
CA ARG A 4 -71.07 24.18 37.75
C ARG A 4 -70.42 25.14 36.74
N ASP A 5 -70.41 26.43 37.07
CA ASP A 5 -69.86 27.48 36.20
C ASP A 5 -68.32 27.45 36.20
N ARG A 6 -67.69 27.14 37.34
CA ARG A 6 -66.24 26.91 37.42
C ARG A 6 -65.79 25.73 36.55
N LEU A 7 -66.58 24.66 36.47
CA LEU A 7 -66.30 23.53 35.57
C LEU A 7 -66.43 23.95 34.10
N TYR A 8 -67.45 24.74 33.76
CA TYR A 8 -67.64 25.28 32.41
C TYR A 8 -66.47 26.20 31.99
N GLN A 9 -66.03 27.10 32.87
CA GLN A 9 -64.88 27.98 32.58
C GLN A 9 -63.57 27.20 32.37
N LEU A 10 -63.32 26.13 33.15
CA LEU A 10 -62.16 25.27 32.95
C LEU A 10 -62.20 24.51 31.62
N MET A 11 -63.36 23.96 31.23
CA MET A 11 -63.52 23.26 29.95
C MET A 11 -63.42 24.19 28.73
N VAL A 12 -63.94 25.42 28.83
CA VAL A 12 -63.86 26.41 27.72
C VAL A 12 -62.42 26.93 27.58
N ASN A 13 -61.74 27.27 28.67
CA ASN A 13 -60.40 27.88 28.61
C ASN A 13 -59.29 26.90 28.18
N GLN A 14 -59.47 25.58 28.30
CA GLN A 14 -58.50 24.60 27.79
C GLN A 14 -58.47 24.50 26.24
N SER A 15 -59.47 25.01 25.53
CA SER A 15 -59.56 24.86 24.07
C SER A 15 -58.68 25.82 23.25
N TYR A 16 -58.09 26.86 23.87
CA TYR A 16 -57.41 27.95 23.16
C TYR A 16 -55.88 27.81 23.02
N MET A 17 -55.27 26.73 23.54
CA MET A 17 -53.82 26.50 23.47
C MET A 17 -53.42 25.27 22.64
N SER A 18 -54.37 24.56 22.02
CA SER A 18 -54.11 23.30 21.29
C SER A 18 -54.55 23.35 19.82
N ARG A 19 -54.28 24.46 19.15
CA ARG A 19 -54.23 24.56 17.67
C ARG A 19 -53.49 25.81 17.21
N ALA A 20 -52.18 25.82 17.41
CA ALA A 20 -51.31 26.57 16.52
C ALA A 20 -51.44 25.93 15.12
N THR A 21 -52.25 26.52 14.25
CA THR A 21 -52.33 26.07 12.86
C THR A 21 -51.03 26.44 12.17
N GLU A 22 -50.18 25.45 11.93
CA GLU A 22 -49.11 25.59 10.94
C GLU A 22 -49.74 26.10 9.65
N THR A 23 -49.39 27.32 9.26
CA THR A 23 -49.91 27.88 8.02
C THR A 23 -49.36 27.08 6.85
N ALA A 24 -50.13 26.92 5.78
CA ALA A 24 -49.66 26.21 4.58
C ALA A 24 -48.37 26.82 4.00
N SER A 25 -48.06 28.09 4.30
CA SER A 25 -46.76 28.71 4.01
C SER A 25 -45.61 28.14 4.83
N MET A 26 -45.80 27.81 6.11
CA MET A 26 -44.75 27.26 6.98
C MET A 26 -44.50 25.78 6.70
N SER A 27 -45.54 24.98 6.45
CA SER A 27 -45.35 23.59 6.02
C SER A 27 -44.71 23.49 4.63
N ASN A 28 -45.09 24.36 3.67
CA ASN A 28 -44.41 24.44 2.38
C ASN A 28 -42.95 24.92 2.50
N TYR A 29 -42.65 25.84 3.42
CA TYR A 29 -41.28 26.29 3.69
C TYR A 29 -40.44 25.17 4.32
N ALA A 30 -40.98 24.43 5.28
CA ALA A 30 -40.32 23.28 5.89
C ALA A 30 -40.06 22.16 4.86
N MET A 31 -41.05 21.79 4.04
CA MET A 31 -40.87 20.81 2.95
C MET A 31 -39.86 21.30 1.89
N GLY A 32 -39.83 22.60 1.59
CA GLY A 32 -38.83 23.20 0.71
C GLY A 32 -37.41 23.06 1.26
N ASN A 33 -37.21 23.41 2.54
CA ASN A 33 -35.90 23.31 3.20
C ASN A 33 -35.45 21.84 3.32
N LEU A 34 -36.34 20.93 3.69
CA LEU A 34 -36.06 19.48 3.72
C LEU A 34 -35.58 18.99 2.35
N SER A 35 -36.28 19.34 1.27
CA SER A 35 -35.90 18.98 -0.11
C SER A 35 -34.52 19.53 -0.53
N ILE A 36 -34.15 20.73 -0.05
CA ILE A 36 -32.83 21.34 -0.30
C ILE A 36 -31.74 20.64 0.52
N SER A 37 -32.02 20.27 1.77
CA SER A 37 -31.11 19.49 2.62
C SER A 37 -30.85 18.10 1.99
N ASP A 38 -31.92 17.38 1.64
CA ASP A 38 -31.90 16.09 0.91
C ASP A 38 -31.03 16.15 -0.36
N ALA A 39 -31.15 17.24 -1.14
CA ALA A 39 -30.37 17.44 -2.36
C ALA A 39 -28.88 17.70 -2.07
N THR A 40 -28.58 18.38 -0.97
CA THR A 40 -27.22 18.74 -0.54
C THR A 40 -26.49 17.52 0.03
N GLU A 41 -27.11 16.76 0.94
CA GLU A 41 -26.55 15.49 1.44
C GLU A 41 -26.25 14.52 0.28
N LYS A 42 -27.19 14.37 -0.66
CA LYS A 42 -27.00 13.54 -1.87
C LYS A 42 -25.90 14.04 -2.81
N ALA A 43 -25.60 15.34 -2.82
CA ALA A 43 -24.46 15.87 -3.57
C ALA A 43 -23.12 15.55 -2.87
N VAL A 44 -23.07 15.72 -1.54
CA VAL A 44 -21.89 15.40 -0.72
C VAL A 44 -21.57 13.91 -0.76
N ILE A 45 -22.57 13.01 -0.62
CA ILE A 45 -22.36 11.55 -0.71
C ILE A 45 -21.78 11.14 -2.06
N LYS A 46 -22.32 11.66 -3.18
CA LYS A 46 -21.79 11.39 -4.53
C LYS A 46 -20.33 11.82 -4.66
N LEU A 47 -19.98 12.97 -4.11
CA LEU A 47 -18.64 13.51 -4.18
C LEU A 47 -17.67 12.78 -3.25
N LEU A 48 -18.12 12.30 -2.09
CA LEU A 48 -17.35 11.45 -1.19
C LEU A 48 -16.99 10.10 -1.84
N LEU A 49 -17.90 9.49 -2.60
CA LEU A 49 -17.62 8.26 -3.37
C LEU A 49 -16.57 8.50 -4.47
N VAL A 50 -16.63 9.65 -5.17
CA VAL A 50 -15.58 10.05 -6.13
C VAL A 50 -14.24 10.29 -5.43
N ILE A 51 -14.25 10.87 -4.23
CA ILE A 51 -13.06 11.08 -3.41
C ILE A 51 -12.45 9.76 -2.95
N GLU A 52 -13.25 8.79 -2.51
CA GLU A 52 -12.77 7.44 -2.17
C GLU A 52 -12.08 6.78 -3.38
N GLU A 53 -12.71 6.80 -4.56
CA GLU A 53 -12.15 6.27 -5.80
C GLU A 53 -10.81 6.93 -6.14
N LYS A 54 -10.74 8.27 -6.05
CA LYS A 54 -9.55 9.06 -6.38
C LYS A 54 -8.42 8.85 -5.38
N TYR A 55 -8.71 8.80 -4.08
CA TYR A 55 -7.70 8.47 -3.06
C TYR A 55 -7.21 7.03 -3.17
N ARG A 56 -8.07 6.04 -3.41
CA ARG A 56 -7.66 4.63 -3.62
C ARG A 56 -6.75 4.52 -4.85
N SER A 57 -7.14 5.12 -5.98
CA SER A 57 -6.33 5.15 -7.21
C SER A 57 -5.00 5.90 -7.03
N TYR A 58 -4.98 6.97 -6.24
CA TYR A 58 -3.75 7.68 -5.88
C TYR A 58 -2.84 6.79 -5.04
N PHE A 59 -3.38 6.18 -3.98
CA PHE A 59 -2.63 5.38 -3.02
C PHE A 59 -1.96 4.15 -3.65
N ASP A 60 -2.67 3.46 -4.53
CA ASP A 60 -2.09 2.35 -5.31
C ASP A 60 -1.07 2.81 -6.37
N SER A 61 -1.00 4.11 -6.67
CA SER A 61 0.06 4.69 -7.52
C SER A 61 1.25 5.13 -6.65
N TYR A 62 0.99 5.82 -5.53
CA TYR A 62 1.96 6.23 -4.51
C TYR A 62 2.83 5.06 -4.03
N LYS A 63 2.22 3.92 -3.66
CA LYS A 63 2.98 2.73 -3.23
C LYS A 63 3.95 2.23 -4.31
N LYS A 64 3.58 2.29 -5.59
CA LYS A 64 4.47 1.90 -6.71
C LYS A 64 5.61 2.90 -6.89
N GLU A 65 5.33 4.19 -6.75
CA GLU A 65 6.34 5.25 -6.83
C GLU A 65 7.35 5.17 -5.67
N VAL A 66 6.89 4.93 -4.44
CA VAL A 66 7.77 4.67 -3.28
C VAL A 66 8.59 3.38 -3.46
N GLU A 67 8.02 2.32 -4.02
CA GLU A 67 8.75 1.08 -4.34
C GLU A 67 9.86 1.32 -5.38
N LEU A 68 9.58 2.09 -6.44
CA LEU A 68 10.58 2.48 -7.44
C LEU A 68 11.70 3.34 -6.82
N GLN A 69 11.36 4.24 -5.89
CA GLN A 69 12.34 5.01 -5.13
C GLN A 69 13.19 4.10 -4.24
N ARG A 70 12.62 3.09 -3.58
CA ARG A 70 13.36 2.15 -2.72
C ARG A 70 14.36 1.31 -3.52
N ILE A 71 13.94 0.72 -4.64
CA ILE A 71 14.82 -0.05 -5.52
C ILE A 71 15.97 0.82 -6.06
N ALA A 72 15.70 2.07 -6.43
CA ALA A 72 16.74 3.01 -6.83
C ALA A 72 17.67 3.38 -5.66
N ALA A 73 17.13 3.64 -4.47
CA ALA A 73 17.87 4.00 -3.26
C ALA A 73 18.79 2.86 -2.78
N GLU A 74 18.32 1.61 -2.78
CA GLU A 74 19.14 0.42 -2.50
C GLU A 74 20.29 0.27 -3.51
N THR A 75 20.01 0.49 -4.79
CA THR A 75 21.04 0.40 -5.85
C THR A 75 22.10 1.50 -5.70
N LEU A 76 21.68 2.72 -5.34
CA LEU A 76 22.58 3.82 -5.00
C LEU A 76 23.41 3.52 -3.74
N HIS A 77 22.79 3.06 -2.66
CA HIS A 77 23.47 2.69 -1.43
C HIS A 77 24.55 1.62 -1.68
N GLN A 78 24.25 0.57 -2.45
CA GLN A 78 25.22 -0.46 -2.86
C GLN A 78 26.32 0.08 -3.80
N LEU A 79 26.07 1.13 -4.57
CA LEU A 79 27.09 1.80 -5.40
C LEU A 79 28.05 2.62 -4.52
N ILE A 80 27.51 3.47 -3.63
CA ILE A 80 28.27 4.33 -2.72
C ILE A 80 29.11 3.48 -1.76
N GLN A 81 28.56 2.40 -1.19
CA GLN A 81 29.30 1.47 -0.35
C GLN A 81 30.48 0.81 -1.08
N ARG A 82 30.27 0.30 -2.31
CA ARG A 82 31.34 -0.32 -3.10
C ARG A 82 32.45 0.68 -3.43
N TYR A 83 32.11 1.93 -3.76
CA TYR A 83 33.12 2.97 -3.97
C TYR A 83 33.91 3.27 -2.71
N LYS A 84 33.24 3.46 -1.56
CA LYS A 84 33.92 3.69 -0.28
C LYS A 84 34.86 2.54 0.09
N ILE A 85 34.45 1.29 -0.10
CA ILE A 85 35.31 0.12 0.12
C ILE A 85 36.51 0.14 -0.84
N ALA A 86 36.29 0.40 -2.14
CA ALA A 86 37.37 0.46 -3.13
C ALA A 86 38.39 1.57 -2.86
N MET A 87 37.95 2.72 -2.33
CA MET A 87 38.83 3.84 -1.95
C MET A 87 39.45 3.71 -0.55
N GLN A 88 38.88 2.88 0.34
CA GLN A 88 39.43 2.59 1.68
C GLN A 88 40.34 1.35 1.71
N LEU A 89 40.37 0.55 0.63
CA LEU A 89 41.38 -0.49 0.45
C LEU A 89 42.75 0.16 0.27
N ASP A 90 43.51 0.16 1.37
CA ASP A 90 44.84 0.76 1.50
C ASP A 90 45.76 0.40 0.31
N VAL A 91 46.49 1.39 -0.21
CA VAL A 91 47.48 1.24 -1.29
C VAL A 91 48.59 0.25 -0.89
N ASN A 92 48.81 0.03 0.41
CA ASN A 92 49.73 -0.97 0.95
C ASN A 92 49.16 -2.40 0.98
N CYS A 93 47.88 -2.61 0.65
CA CYS A 93 47.22 -3.91 0.77
C CYS A 93 47.72 -4.88 -0.31
N THR A 94 48.48 -5.91 0.09
CA THR A 94 49.06 -6.91 -0.83
C THR A 94 48.06 -7.95 -1.35
N CYS A 95 46.76 -7.77 -1.08
CA CYS A 95 45.70 -8.54 -1.72
C CYS A 95 45.63 -8.19 -3.22
N PRO A 96 45.43 -9.16 -4.11
CA PRO A 96 45.17 -8.82 -5.52
C PRO A 96 43.89 -7.97 -5.61
N GLN A 97 43.87 -7.01 -6.52
CA GLN A 97 42.70 -6.20 -6.84
C GLN A 97 41.63 -7.09 -7.49
N ILE A 98 40.79 -7.71 -6.65
CA ILE A 98 39.68 -8.59 -7.04
C ILE A 98 38.48 -7.78 -7.53
N TYR A 99 38.45 -6.49 -7.22
CA TYR A 99 37.46 -5.53 -7.71
C TYR A 99 38.08 -4.68 -8.82
N ASP A 100 37.46 -4.70 -10.01
CA ASP A 100 37.67 -3.63 -11.00
C ASP A 100 37.25 -2.30 -10.34
N ILE A 101 38.20 -1.38 -10.19
CA ILE A 101 37.92 -0.06 -9.67
C ILE A 101 37.27 0.74 -10.80
N GLU A 102 35.94 0.82 -10.78
CA GLU A 102 35.18 1.68 -11.68
C GLU A 102 35.67 3.14 -11.55
N SER A 103 35.79 3.86 -12.67
CA SER A 103 36.23 5.26 -12.64
C SER A 103 35.19 6.17 -11.98
N ASP A 104 35.66 7.28 -11.39
CA ASP A 104 34.82 8.29 -10.74
C ASP A 104 33.66 8.71 -11.69
N ASP A 105 33.95 8.96 -12.97
CA ASP A 105 32.96 9.27 -14.01
C ASP A 105 31.89 8.17 -14.20
N ALA A 106 32.29 6.91 -14.18
CA ALA A 106 31.37 5.77 -14.36
C ALA A 106 30.43 5.63 -13.16
N ILE A 107 30.93 5.91 -11.95
CA ILE A 107 30.17 5.88 -10.70
C ILE A 107 29.22 7.08 -10.62
N ILE A 108 29.69 8.28 -10.96
CA ILE A 108 28.87 9.50 -11.04
C ILE A 108 27.74 9.32 -12.07
N ASN A 109 28.03 8.78 -13.25
CA ASN A 109 27.03 8.50 -14.28
C ASN A 109 25.98 7.46 -13.79
N LYS A 110 26.41 6.36 -13.17
CA LYS A 110 25.51 5.37 -12.56
C LYS A 110 24.64 5.98 -11.46
N PHE A 111 25.21 6.84 -10.61
CA PHE A 111 24.45 7.59 -9.61
C PHE A 111 23.36 8.44 -10.26
N TYR A 112 23.70 9.24 -11.28
CA TYR A 112 22.73 10.10 -11.96
C TYR A 112 21.60 9.31 -12.64
N ILE A 113 21.86 8.11 -13.20
CA ILE A 113 20.82 7.26 -13.79
C ILE A 113 19.77 6.84 -12.74
N HIS A 114 20.20 6.38 -11.56
CA HIS A 114 19.24 5.98 -10.50
C HIS A 114 18.63 7.19 -9.78
N TYR A 115 19.36 8.29 -9.62
CA TYR A 115 18.82 9.55 -9.12
C TYR A 115 17.71 10.12 -10.03
N GLN A 116 17.84 9.98 -11.36
CA GLN A 116 16.78 10.38 -12.29
C GLN A 116 15.49 9.58 -12.11
N VAL A 117 15.55 8.31 -11.69
CA VAL A 117 14.35 7.52 -11.32
C VAL A 117 13.66 8.15 -10.11
N ILE A 118 14.42 8.47 -9.05
CA ILE A 118 13.92 9.13 -7.84
C ILE A 118 13.30 10.50 -8.16
N ALA A 119 14.02 11.35 -8.90
CA ALA A 119 13.54 12.69 -9.26
C ALA A 119 12.28 12.64 -10.15
N SER A 120 12.21 11.69 -11.09
CA SER A 120 11.02 11.48 -11.93
C SER A 120 9.83 10.97 -11.10
N SER A 121 10.08 10.06 -10.16
CA SER A 121 9.06 9.54 -9.25
C SER A 121 8.47 10.63 -8.35
N ASN A 122 9.31 11.46 -7.73
CA ASN A 122 8.86 12.61 -6.95
C ASN A 122 8.03 13.60 -7.77
N LYS A 123 8.40 13.82 -9.04
CA LYS A 123 7.63 14.64 -9.99
C LYS A 123 6.26 14.03 -10.32
N ASN A 124 6.19 12.71 -10.51
CA ASN A 124 4.92 11.99 -10.71
C ASN A 124 4.01 12.10 -9.49
N GLN A 125 4.54 11.86 -8.28
CA GLN A 125 3.80 12.02 -7.02
C GLN A 125 3.26 13.45 -6.87
N CYS A 126 4.08 14.47 -7.16
CA CYS A 126 3.67 15.88 -7.14
C CYS A 126 2.43 16.12 -8.01
N TRP A 127 2.47 15.68 -9.27
CA TRP A 127 1.36 15.81 -10.21
C TRP A 127 0.11 15.04 -9.76
N ALA A 128 0.28 13.82 -9.24
CA ALA A 128 -0.82 13.01 -8.74
C ALA A 128 -1.52 13.64 -7.52
N ILE A 129 -0.77 14.26 -6.59
CA ILE A 129 -1.35 14.99 -5.45
C ILE A 129 -2.07 16.26 -5.92
N GLN A 130 -1.49 17.05 -6.84
CA GLN A 130 -2.19 18.23 -7.38
C GLN A 130 -3.47 17.85 -8.14
N ALA A 131 -3.55 16.65 -8.73
CA ALA A 131 -4.77 16.15 -9.37
C ALA A 131 -5.89 15.79 -8.36
N LEU A 132 -5.58 15.50 -7.09
CA LEU A 132 -6.59 15.33 -6.03
C LEU A 132 -7.19 16.66 -5.57
N ARG A 133 -6.39 17.73 -5.58
CA ARG A 133 -6.73 19.04 -4.99
C ARG A 133 -8.09 19.63 -5.44
N PRO A 134 -8.52 19.56 -6.71
CA PRO A 134 -9.83 20.06 -7.13
C PRO A 134 -11.00 19.32 -6.47
N TYR A 135 -10.87 18.02 -6.23
CA TYR A 135 -11.90 17.21 -5.59
C TYR A 135 -12.03 17.57 -4.10
N VAL A 136 -10.90 17.70 -3.39
CA VAL A 136 -10.87 18.15 -1.98
C VAL A 136 -11.51 19.53 -1.82
N LEU A 137 -11.15 20.49 -2.68
CA LEU A 137 -11.72 21.84 -2.66
C LEU A 137 -13.23 21.86 -2.99
N LEU A 138 -13.68 21.02 -3.93
CA LEU A 138 -15.10 20.88 -4.24
C LEU A 138 -15.87 20.26 -3.07
N PHE A 139 -15.32 19.25 -2.41
CA PHE A 139 -15.95 18.58 -1.27
C PHE A 139 -16.08 19.51 -0.08
N ARG A 140 -15.02 20.24 0.28
CA ARG A 140 -15.07 21.31 1.28
C ARG A 140 -16.16 22.34 0.96
N ARG A 141 -16.32 22.72 -0.32
CA ARG A 141 -17.35 23.68 -0.78
C ARG A 141 -18.78 23.14 -0.67
N GLU A 142 -19.01 21.86 -0.93
CA GLU A 142 -20.33 21.24 -0.78
C GLU A 142 -20.65 20.98 0.70
N CYS A 143 -19.70 20.48 1.48
CA CYS A 143 -19.86 20.28 2.93
C CYS A 143 -20.12 21.60 3.68
N ALA A 144 -19.56 22.72 3.24
CA ALA A 144 -19.83 24.05 3.80
C ALA A 144 -21.29 24.56 3.58
N LYS A 145 -22.14 23.80 2.88
CA LYS A 145 -23.58 24.08 2.74
C LYS A 145 -24.45 23.24 3.69
N LEU A 146 -23.86 22.28 4.42
CA LEU A 146 -24.60 21.38 5.31
C LEU A 146 -25.02 22.09 6.60
N HIS A 147 -26.26 21.88 7.01
CA HIS A 147 -26.77 22.37 8.30
C HIS A 147 -26.43 21.39 9.43
N MET A 148 -25.15 21.37 9.84
CA MET A 148 -24.62 20.49 10.91
C MET A 148 -25.28 20.70 12.30
N SER A 149 -26.18 21.67 12.44
CA SER A 149 -27.00 21.90 13.63
C SER A 149 -28.24 20.98 13.75
N GLU A 150 -28.56 20.23 12.70
CA GLU A 150 -29.67 19.28 12.69
C GLU A 150 -29.16 17.85 12.99
N GLU A 151 -29.78 17.16 13.95
CA GLU A 151 -29.43 15.79 14.34
C GLU A 151 -29.97 14.77 13.32
N SER A 152 -29.35 14.70 12.14
CA SER A 152 -29.65 13.71 11.10
C SER A 152 -28.74 12.48 11.21
N PRO A 153 -29.14 11.31 10.67
CA PRO A 153 -28.24 10.15 10.55
C PRO A 153 -26.99 10.41 9.70
N PHE A 154 -26.98 11.49 8.90
CA PHE A 154 -25.84 11.92 8.12
C PHE A 154 -24.87 12.80 8.93
N SER A 155 -25.39 13.72 9.75
CA SER A 155 -24.55 14.52 10.66
C SER A 155 -23.98 13.68 11.82
N MET A 156 -24.81 12.81 12.42
CA MET A 156 -24.45 12.01 13.60
C MET A 156 -23.96 10.59 13.28
N GLY A 157 -24.07 10.13 12.03
CA GLY A 157 -23.77 8.74 11.63
C GLY A 157 -24.86 7.74 12.04
N ASP A 158 -24.68 6.48 11.65
CA ASP A 158 -25.61 5.38 11.96
C ASP A 158 -24.88 4.03 12.18
N ALA A 159 -25.62 2.91 12.21
CA ALA A 159 -25.04 1.57 12.39
C ALA A 159 -24.06 1.15 11.28
N PHE A 160 -24.15 1.76 10.09
CA PHE A 160 -23.42 1.43 8.85
C PHE A 160 -22.51 2.57 8.35
N HIS A 161 -22.77 3.82 8.71
CA HIS A 161 -22.05 5.02 8.28
C HIS A 161 -21.40 5.75 9.47
N LYS A 162 -20.22 6.34 9.27
CA LYS A 162 -19.65 7.29 10.24
C LYS A 162 -20.27 8.69 10.05
N PRO A 163 -20.25 9.57 11.07
CA PRO A 163 -20.61 10.99 10.92
C PRO A 163 -19.96 11.63 9.69
N ILE A 164 -20.65 12.50 8.96
CA ILE A 164 -20.05 13.22 7.83
C ILE A 164 -18.81 14.04 8.24
N GLN A 165 -18.80 14.57 9.46
CA GLN A 165 -17.65 15.32 10.02
C GLN A 165 -16.36 14.50 9.98
N PHE A 166 -16.41 13.21 10.32
CA PHE A 166 -15.25 12.31 10.24
C PHE A 166 -14.62 12.27 8.83
N PHE A 167 -15.44 12.36 7.78
CA PHE A 167 -14.96 12.37 6.39
C PHE A 167 -14.49 13.76 5.94
N ILE A 168 -15.00 14.85 6.53
CA ILE A 168 -14.45 16.20 6.33
C ILE A 168 -13.01 16.23 6.86
N ASP A 169 -12.82 15.80 8.11
CA ASP A 169 -11.52 15.78 8.76
C ASP A 169 -10.55 14.84 8.04
N LEU A 170 -10.94 13.58 7.80
CA LEU A 170 -10.12 12.57 7.10
C LEU A 170 -9.67 13.03 5.71
N VAL A 171 -10.52 13.74 4.95
CA VAL A 171 -10.19 14.17 3.59
C VAL A 171 -9.15 15.29 3.57
N GLU A 172 -9.14 16.18 4.59
CA GLU A 172 -8.09 17.19 4.74
C GLU A 172 -6.81 16.58 5.36
N GLU A 173 -6.94 15.68 6.35
CA GLU A 173 -5.81 14.94 6.95
C GLU A 173 -5.04 14.12 5.90
N LEU A 174 -5.72 13.35 5.06
CA LEU A 174 -5.07 12.56 4.00
C LEU A 174 -4.39 13.44 2.95
N PHE A 175 -4.98 14.57 2.59
CA PHE A 175 -4.33 15.50 1.65
C PHE A 175 -3.05 16.08 2.26
N ALA A 176 -3.12 16.52 3.52
CA ALA A 176 -1.97 17.05 4.25
C ALA A 176 -0.87 15.99 4.44
N HIS A 177 -1.23 14.76 4.81
CA HIS A 177 -0.31 13.63 4.96
C HIS A 177 0.47 13.39 3.67
N PHE A 178 -0.22 13.07 2.56
CA PHE A 178 0.45 12.75 1.29
C PHE A 178 1.25 13.93 0.73
N TYR A 179 0.74 15.17 0.87
CA TYR A 179 1.49 16.36 0.44
C TYR A 179 2.76 16.60 1.27
N SER A 180 2.70 16.39 2.59
CA SER A 180 3.88 16.52 3.46
C SER A 180 4.91 15.42 3.22
N GLY A 181 4.50 14.17 3.02
CA GLY A 181 5.40 13.06 2.69
C GLY A 181 6.11 13.26 1.35
N HIS A 182 5.38 13.69 0.31
CA HIS A 182 6.00 14.05 -0.97
C HIS A 182 7.04 15.18 -0.83
N LEU A 183 6.74 16.23 -0.05
CA LEU A 183 7.70 17.32 0.20
C LEU A 183 8.94 16.82 0.95
N GLN A 184 8.80 15.91 1.92
CA GLN A 184 9.93 15.29 2.61
C GLN A 184 10.81 14.48 1.63
N LEU A 185 10.20 13.66 0.77
CA LEU A 185 10.92 12.86 -0.23
C LEU A 185 11.62 13.72 -1.30
N ASP A 186 10.99 14.79 -1.78
CA ASP A 186 11.60 15.72 -2.74
C ASP A 186 12.75 16.53 -2.10
N CYS A 187 12.55 17.07 -0.90
CA CYS A 187 13.61 17.78 -0.18
C CYS A 187 14.80 16.86 0.17
N ALA A 188 14.56 15.63 0.63
CA ALA A 188 15.62 14.71 0.99
C ALA A 188 16.35 14.15 -0.24
N ALA A 189 15.65 13.87 -1.34
CA ALA A 189 16.26 13.45 -2.60
C ALA A 189 17.27 14.50 -3.11
N ARG A 190 16.93 15.79 -3.06
CA ARG A 190 17.81 16.91 -3.46
C ARG A 190 19.08 17.06 -2.61
N LEU A 191 19.18 16.36 -1.47
CA LEU A 191 20.35 16.35 -0.61
C LEU A 191 21.26 15.14 -0.86
N LEU A 192 20.83 14.14 -1.65
CA LEU A 192 21.64 12.96 -1.99
C LEU A 192 22.90 13.36 -2.76
N ASP A 193 24.01 12.72 -2.42
CA ASP A 193 25.34 12.96 -2.98
C ASP A 193 26.03 11.60 -3.28
N PRO A 194 26.80 11.46 -4.39
CA PRO A 194 27.48 10.21 -4.74
C PRO A 194 28.48 9.68 -3.71
N LEU A 195 28.86 10.50 -2.72
CA LEU A 195 29.84 10.20 -1.68
C LEU A 195 29.21 10.20 -0.26
N ASP A 196 28.02 10.77 -0.06
CA ASP A 196 27.34 10.84 1.24
C ASP A 196 26.40 9.65 1.50
N LEU A 197 27.00 8.57 1.99
CA LEU A 197 26.28 7.38 2.44
C LEU A 197 25.28 7.66 3.58
N THR A 198 25.54 8.64 4.45
CA THR A 198 24.66 8.92 5.61
C THR A 198 23.36 9.56 5.14
N ARG A 199 23.42 10.50 4.19
CA ARG A 199 22.19 11.03 3.55
C ARG A 199 21.43 9.96 2.76
N MET A 200 22.15 9.03 2.13
CA MET A 200 21.54 7.89 1.45
C MET A 200 20.76 6.99 2.44
N GLU A 201 21.34 6.71 3.61
CA GLU A 201 20.69 5.97 4.71
C GLU A 201 19.49 6.74 5.30
N ASP A 202 19.60 8.05 5.52
CA ASP A 202 18.50 8.88 6.01
C ASP A 202 17.35 8.97 5.00
N TYR A 203 17.64 9.02 3.69
CA TYR A 203 16.63 8.94 2.65
C TYR A 203 15.95 7.56 2.57
N MET A 204 16.70 6.46 2.78
CA MET A 204 16.11 5.12 2.82
C MET A 204 15.12 4.94 3.99
N LYS A 205 15.37 5.54 5.15
CA LYS A 205 14.43 5.54 6.30
C LYS A 205 13.08 6.20 5.96
N LEU A 206 13.08 7.23 5.10
CA LEU A 206 11.86 7.87 4.61
C LEU A 206 11.06 7.02 3.61
N LEU A 207 11.64 5.92 3.11
CA LEU A 207 11.03 4.96 2.18
C LEU A 207 10.60 3.64 2.87
N GLU A 208 10.74 3.54 4.19
CA GLU A 208 10.28 2.38 4.95
C GLU A 208 8.75 2.26 4.89
N PRO A 209 8.18 1.05 4.70
CA PRO A 209 6.74 0.86 4.63
C PRO A 209 6.07 1.08 6.01
N ASN A 210 4.91 1.73 6.01
CA ASN A 210 4.13 2.01 7.21
C ASN A 210 2.82 1.20 7.20
N GLU A 211 2.90 -0.05 7.69
CA GLU A 211 1.76 -0.98 7.67
C GLU A 211 0.55 -0.49 8.47
N ASP A 212 0.78 0.24 9.58
CA ASP A 212 -0.27 0.86 10.39
C ASP A 212 -1.08 1.90 9.58
N PHE A 213 -0.40 2.71 8.77
CA PHE A 213 -1.06 3.68 7.89
C PHE A 213 -1.78 3.00 6.72
N ASP A 214 -1.21 1.94 6.15
CA ASP A 214 -1.83 1.16 5.07
C ASP A 214 -3.18 0.55 5.52
N GLU A 215 -3.25 -0.06 6.71
CA GLU A 215 -4.52 -0.54 7.26
C GLU A 215 -5.46 0.63 7.61
N TYR A 216 -4.96 1.67 8.29
CA TYR A 216 -5.75 2.85 8.66
C TYR A 216 -6.45 3.46 7.44
N PHE A 217 -5.72 3.68 6.35
CA PHE A 217 -6.26 4.25 5.12
C PHE A 217 -7.34 3.36 4.52
N LEU A 218 -7.03 2.07 4.28
CA LEU A 218 -7.94 1.14 3.62
C LEU A 218 -9.24 0.90 4.41
N HIS A 219 -9.17 0.95 5.75
CA HIS A 219 -10.31 0.76 6.65
C HIS A 219 -11.19 2.03 6.77
N ASN A 220 -10.60 3.22 6.71
CA ASN A 220 -11.29 4.48 7.02
C ASN A 220 -11.81 5.26 5.81
N ILE A 221 -11.21 5.10 4.62
CA ILE A 221 -11.61 5.85 3.42
C ILE A 221 -13.04 5.53 2.92
N SER A 222 -13.58 4.35 3.24
CA SER A 222 -14.91 3.94 2.78
C SER A 222 -16.05 4.52 3.61
N PHE A 223 -16.96 5.26 2.95
CA PHE A 223 -18.12 5.91 3.58
C PHE A 223 -19.06 4.93 4.32
N CYS A 224 -19.45 3.87 3.62
CA CYS A 224 -20.38 2.85 4.14
C CYS A 224 -19.63 1.57 4.52
N LYS A 225 -19.95 0.97 5.66
CA LYS A 225 -19.41 -0.33 6.08
C LYS A 225 -19.70 -1.44 5.06
N CYS A 226 -20.79 -1.34 4.29
CA CYS A 226 -21.15 -2.28 3.22
C CYS A 226 -20.29 -2.11 1.94
N MET A 227 -19.64 -0.96 1.76
CA MET A 227 -18.74 -0.68 0.64
C MET A 227 -17.27 -0.98 0.97
N ARG A 228 -16.96 -1.26 2.24
CA ARG A 228 -15.62 -1.69 2.65
C ARG A 228 -15.25 -2.98 1.93
N GLN A 229 -14.04 -3.02 1.40
CA GLN A 229 -13.40 -4.25 0.95
C GLN A 229 -13.40 -5.22 2.14
N GLN A 230 -14.13 -6.34 2.02
CA GLN A 230 -14.17 -7.34 3.08
C GLN A 230 -12.74 -7.80 3.35
N LEU A 231 -12.34 -7.82 4.62
CA LEU A 231 -11.13 -8.50 5.05
C LEU A 231 -11.22 -9.93 4.52
N LEU A 232 -10.32 -10.29 3.60
CA LEU A 232 -10.16 -11.67 3.18
C LEU A 232 -9.85 -12.45 4.46
N CYS A 233 -10.77 -13.32 4.88
CA CYS A 233 -10.56 -14.16 6.05
C CYS A 233 -9.17 -14.79 5.89
N PRO A 234 -8.28 -14.68 6.91
CA PRO A 234 -6.90 -15.19 6.80
C PRO A 234 -7.01 -16.62 6.30
N PRO A 235 -6.38 -16.96 5.16
CA PRO A 235 -6.80 -18.08 4.34
C PRO A 235 -6.78 -19.35 5.19
N ASN A 236 -7.98 -19.77 5.62
CA ASN A 236 -8.18 -20.84 6.62
C ASN A 236 -7.18 -21.92 6.30
N GLU A 237 -6.22 -22.18 7.20
CA GLU A 237 -5.13 -23.11 6.91
C GLU A 237 -5.77 -24.37 6.36
N HIS A 238 -5.65 -24.55 5.04
CA HIS A 238 -6.13 -25.74 4.39
C HIS A 238 -5.13 -26.77 4.87
N HIS A 239 -5.45 -27.40 6.01
CA HIS A 239 -4.75 -28.54 6.58
C HIS A 239 -4.44 -29.40 5.38
N LYS A 240 -3.18 -29.37 4.93
CA LYS A 240 -2.79 -29.99 3.67
C LYS A 240 -3.15 -31.43 3.88
N LYS A 241 -4.26 -31.91 3.27
CA LYS A 241 -4.77 -33.25 3.50
C LYS A 241 -3.61 -34.14 3.12
N VAL A 242 -2.90 -34.63 4.14
CA VAL A 242 -1.57 -35.22 3.99
C VAL A 242 -1.80 -36.35 3.03
N LYS A 243 -1.32 -36.17 1.78
CA LYS A 243 -1.97 -36.77 0.60
C LYS A 243 -1.85 -38.28 0.73
N ASP A 244 -2.91 -38.87 1.27
CA ASP A 244 -2.72 -40.05 2.09
C ASP A 244 -2.17 -41.15 1.19
N GLN A 245 -1.03 -41.71 1.56
CA GLN A 245 -0.43 -42.76 0.76
C GLN A 245 -1.39 -43.96 0.67
N SER A 246 -2.34 -44.06 1.61
CA SER A 246 -3.49 -44.97 1.53
C SER A 246 -4.32 -44.81 0.25
N ASP A 247 -4.45 -43.64 -0.39
CA ASP A 247 -5.29 -43.47 -1.61
C ASP A 247 -4.77 -44.33 -2.77
N ALA A 248 -3.46 -44.44 -2.93
CA ALA A 248 -2.84 -45.32 -3.92
C ALA A 248 -3.10 -46.80 -3.56
N TYR A 249 -2.97 -47.17 -2.29
CA TYR A 249 -3.26 -48.52 -1.80
C TYR A 249 -4.75 -48.88 -1.90
N LEU A 250 -5.66 -47.93 -1.65
CA LEU A 250 -7.11 -48.08 -1.71
C LEU A 250 -7.57 -48.26 -3.15
N ASN A 251 -7.04 -47.49 -4.10
CA ASN A 251 -7.35 -47.66 -5.52
C ASN A 251 -6.76 -48.96 -6.08
N HIS A 252 -5.53 -49.32 -5.71
CA HIS A 252 -4.93 -50.63 -6.02
C HIS A 252 -5.73 -51.81 -5.39
N ALA A 253 -6.27 -51.64 -4.17
CA ALA A 253 -7.12 -52.62 -3.51
C ALA A 253 -8.52 -52.74 -4.16
N LYS A 254 -9.13 -51.62 -4.60
CA LYS A 254 -10.37 -51.60 -5.39
C LYS A 254 -10.15 -52.32 -6.73
N GLN A 255 -9.08 -52.00 -7.45
CA GLN A 255 -8.69 -52.68 -8.70
C GLN A 255 -8.49 -54.18 -8.47
N LYS A 256 -7.76 -54.60 -7.42
CA LYS A 256 -7.59 -56.02 -7.06
C LYS A 256 -8.89 -56.71 -6.64
N ARG A 257 -9.86 -56.01 -6.03
CA ARG A 257 -11.21 -56.56 -5.79
C ARG A 257 -11.98 -56.75 -7.10
N CYS A 258 -11.93 -55.78 -8.03
CA CYS A 258 -12.59 -55.90 -9.34
C CYS A 258 -11.95 -57.00 -10.21
N ALA A 259 -10.62 -57.06 -10.28
CA ALA A 259 -9.88 -58.12 -10.97
C ALA A 259 -10.27 -59.51 -10.43
N ARG A 260 -10.23 -59.72 -9.11
CA ARG A 260 -10.69 -60.98 -8.48
C ARG A 260 -12.16 -61.29 -8.72
N ARG A 261 -13.01 -60.28 -8.95
CA ARG A 261 -14.43 -60.48 -9.28
C ARG A 261 -14.59 -60.95 -10.73
N PHE A 262 -13.84 -60.36 -11.66
CA PHE A 262 -13.74 -60.81 -13.05
C PHE A 262 -13.11 -62.21 -13.17
N GLU A 263 -12.00 -62.46 -12.47
CA GLU A 263 -11.35 -63.78 -12.40
C GLU A 263 -12.31 -64.84 -11.89
N LYS A 264 -13.09 -64.57 -10.82
CA LYS A 264 -14.12 -65.50 -10.34
C LYS A 264 -15.21 -65.75 -11.38
N MET A 265 -15.71 -64.71 -12.05
CA MET A 265 -16.72 -64.84 -13.11
C MET A 265 -16.20 -65.66 -14.31
N ALA A 266 -14.92 -65.52 -14.66
CA ALA A 266 -14.26 -66.31 -15.70
C ALA A 266 -13.97 -67.76 -15.26
N GLN A 267 -13.56 -67.96 -14.00
CA GLN A 267 -13.27 -69.29 -13.43
C GLN A 267 -14.54 -70.10 -13.13
N THR A 268 -15.70 -69.46 -12.93
CA THR A 268 -17.00 -70.16 -12.99
C THR A 268 -17.31 -70.74 -14.39
N SER A 269 -16.57 -70.34 -15.42
CA SER A 269 -16.62 -70.95 -16.76
C SER A 269 -15.48 -71.95 -17.04
N LYS A 270 -14.37 -71.94 -16.27
CA LYS A 270 -13.23 -72.87 -16.44
C LYS A 270 -12.61 -73.33 -15.10
N ARG A 271 -12.65 -74.65 -14.87
CA ARG A 271 -12.39 -75.35 -13.60
C ARG A 271 -10.91 -75.79 -13.44
N GLY A 272 -10.14 -75.23 -12.50
CA GLY A 272 -8.95 -75.89 -11.87
C GLY A 272 -7.58 -75.15 -11.77
N SER A 273 -6.81 -75.49 -10.71
CA SER A 273 -5.32 -75.50 -10.53
C SER A 273 -4.40 -74.23 -10.35
N ARG A 274 -3.91 -74.00 -9.10
CA ARG A 274 -2.53 -73.61 -8.57
C ARG A 274 -1.54 -72.60 -9.28
N SER A 275 -1.04 -71.49 -8.63
CA SER A 275 0.21 -70.66 -8.95
C SER A 275 0.58 -69.45 -7.98
N ALA A 276 1.87 -68.99 -7.81
CA ALA A 276 2.38 -67.68 -7.19
C ALA A 276 3.95 -67.47 -7.05
N GLU A 277 4.54 -66.23 -7.02
CA GLU A 277 5.91 -65.83 -6.43
C GLU A 277 6.31 -64.28 -6.38
N ARG A 278 7.57 -63.84 -5.98
CA ARG A 278 8.06 -62.43 -5.64
C ARG A 278 9.63 -62.13 -5.75
N LYS A 279 10.14 -60.85 -5.85
CA LYS A 279 11.51 -60.30 -5.42
C LYS A 279 11.76 -58.74 -5.60
N LEU A 280 12.96 -58.15 -5.27
CA LEU A 280 13.31 -56.68 -5.08
C LEU A 280 14.82 -56.21 -5.33
N SER A 281 15.13 -54.88 -5.28
CA SER A 281 16.45 -54.14 -5.00
C SER A 281 17.45 -53.73 -6.15
N ILE A 282 18.47 -52.79 -6.14
CA ILE A 282 18.98 -51.56 -5.38
C ILE A 282 20.16 -50.80 -6.16
N GLY A 283 20.62 -49.54 -5.83
CA GLY A 283 21.88 -48.86 -6.36
C GLY A 283 22.29 -47.42 -5.83
N SER A 284 23.57 -46.93 -6.00
CA SER A 284 24.20 -45.62 -5.52
C SER A 284 25.74 -45.47 -5.89
N ALA A 285 26.61 -44.40 -5.84
CA ALA A 285 26.68 -42.89 -5.97
C ALA A 285 28.20 -42.35 -5.87
N LYS A 286 28.53 -41.00 -5.81
CA LYS A 286 29.84 -40.23 -5.49
C LYS A 286 30.65 -39.55 -6.68
N VAL A 287 31.65 -38.59 -6.64
CA VAL A 287 32.32 -37.60 -5.68
C VAL A 287 33.30 -36.52 -6.35
N ASN A 288 33.45 -35.30 -5.75
CA ASN A 288 34.50 -34.17 -5.63
C ASN A 288 35.62 -33.76 -6.67
N THR A 289 36.18 -32.48 -6.63
CA THR A 289 37.31 -31.85 -7.45
C THR A 289 37.92 -30.49 -6.86
N SER A 290 39.07 -29.91 -7.34
CA SER A 290 39.87 -28.73 -6.74
C SER A 290 40.71 -27.74 -7.70
N PRO A 291 41.30 -26.57 -7.27
CA PRO A 291 41.87 -25.44 -8.12
C PRO A 291 43.25 -24.70 -7.76
N SER A 292 43.70 -23.62 -8.48
CA SER A 292 44.84 -22.61 -8.22
C SER A 292 45.06 -21.54 -9.37
N ARG A 293 45.84 -20.40 -9.43
CA ARG A 293 46.46 -19.34 -8.50
C ARG A 293 46.72 -17.91 -9.17
N GLN A 294 47.90 -17.21 -9.10
CA GLN A 294 48.09 -15.70 -9.16
C GLN A 294 49.57 -15.11 -9.39
N THR A 295 49.79 -13.90 -9.99
CA THR A 295 51.06 -13.03 -10.02
C THR A 295 50.82 -11.48 -10.25
N SER A 296 51.86 -10.57 -10.27
CA SER A 296 51.79 -9.08 -9.98
C SER A 296 52.85 -8.10 -10.60
N VAL A 297 52.61 -6.75 -10.62
CA VAL A 297 53.57 -5.58 -10.85
C VAL A 297 53.12 -4.30 -10.04
N VAL A 298 53.91 -3.21 -9.93
CA VAL A 298 53.77 -2.02 -9.02
C VAL A 298 54.14 -0.66 -9.69
N GLU A 299 53.50 0.48 -9.31
CA GLU A 299 53.99 1.89 -9.43
C GLU A 299 53.46 2.81 -8.27
N GLU A 300 53.87 4.11 -8.21
CA GLU A 300 53.79 5.02 -7.04
C GLU A 300 52.49 5.89 -6.89
N PRO A 301 52.18 6.42 -5.67
CA PRO A 301 50.95 7.18 -5.38
C PRO A 301 51.08 8.72 -5.39
N VAL A 302 49.97 9.41 -5.69
CA VAL A 302 49.77 10.87 -5.52
C VAL A 302 48.70 11.13 -4.45
N SER A 303 48.85 12.20 -3.66
CA SER A 303 48.06 12.47 -2.44
C SER A 303 46.54 12.60 -2.67
N SER A 304 45.76 11.85 -1.89
CA SER A 304 44.29 11.73 -2.01
C SER A 304 43.51 13.00 -1.67
N GLN A 305 43.93 13.76 -0.64
CA GLN A 305 43.23 14.97 -0.17
C GLN A 305 43.10 16.07 -1.22
N GLN A 306 43.91 16.03 -2.28
CA GLN A 306 43.87 17.00 -3.38
C GLN A 306 42.92 16.58 -4.51
N ARG A 307 42.49 15.31 -4.54
CA ARG A 307 41.46 14.78 -5.46
C ARG A 307 40.04 15.09 -4.97
N GLU A 308 39.79 14.90 -3.68
CA GLU A 308 38.47 15.14 -3.05
C GLU A 308 37.94 16.56 -3.29
N ARG A 309 38.78 17.58 -3.13
CA ARG A 309 38.41 18.99 -3.33
C ARG A 309 38.05 19.30 -4.78
N ASN A 310 38.90 18.87 -5.73
CA ASN A 310 38.68 19.09 -7.16
C ASN A 310 37.36 18.46 -7.66
N LEU A 311 36.94 17.33 -7.10
CA LEU A 311 35.64 16.71 -7.42
C LEU A 311 34.46 17.54 -6.88
N THR A 312 34.60 18.13 -5.70
CA THR A 312 33.56 19.00 -5.11
C THR A 312 33.31 20.24 -5.98
N ASP A 313 34.40 20.89 -6.43
CA ASP A 313 34.33 22.09 -7.28
C ASP A 313 33.72 21.79 -8.67
N GLN A 314 33.99 20.61 -9.24
CA GLN A 314 33.39 20.18 -10.51
C GLN A 314 31.87 19.97 -10.37
N LEU A 315 31.40 19.34 -9.29
CA LEU A 315 29.96 19.15 -9.04
C LEU A 315 29.22 20.49 -8.91
N ILE A 316 29.81 21.48 -8.24
CA ILE A 316 29.24 22.84 -8.15
C ILE A 316 29.12 23.50 -9.54
N SER A 317 30.12 23.33 -10.41
CA SER A 317 30.11 23.95 -11.75
C SER A 317 28.94 23.48 -12.64
N VAL A 318 28.51 22.22 -12.51
CA VAL A 318 27.38 21.65 -13.27
C VAL A 318 26.03 22.14 -12.72
N LEU A 319 25.95 22.41 -11.41
CA LEU A 319 24.73 22.90 -10.75
C LEU A 319 24.44 24.39 -11.01
N CYS A 320 25.39 25.14 -11.58
CA CYS A 320 25.24 26.58 -11.85
C CYS A 320 24.64 26.95 -13.22
N VAL A 321 24.10 25.98 -13.98
CA VAL A 321 23.32 26.29 -15.20
C VAL A 321 21.90 26.69 -14.81
N ALA A 322 21.64 27.99 -14.78
CA ALA A 322 20.33 28.61 -14.51
C ALA A 322 20.16 29.91 -15.31
N PRO A 323 18.92 30.40 -15.54
CA PRO A 323 17.62 29.82 -15.16
C PRO A 323 16.89 29.08 -16.29
#